data_AF-A0A969RYM7-F1
#
_entry.id   AF-A0A969RYM7-F1
#
_cell.length_a   1.000
_cell.length_b   1.000
_cell.length_c   1.000
_cell.angle_alpha   90.00
_cell.angle_beta   90.00
_cell.angle_gamma   90.00
#
_symmetry.space_group_name_H-M   'P 1'
#
loop_
_entity.id
_entity.type
_entity.pdbx_description
1 polymer ?
#
loop_
_entity_poly.entity_id
_entity_poly.type
_entity_poly.pdbx_seq_one_letter_code
_entity_poly.pdbx_strand_id
1 'polypeptide(L)'
;MKILHGTWIPQTETGFIQQGRFYLWVETTETKQRKKASKTVHPHHLFGTDLTTFLSQELGIKASPPSNLEKAISPQFFLLPSTPNQPLPSLELARYLEAELPETFAWKYWQIACYQRSPLLLRLNRSQM
;
A
#
# COMPACT_ATOMS: atom_id res chain seq x y z
N MET A 1 2.09 2.29 15.71
CA MET A 1 2.81 1.22 14.99
C MET A 1 2.53 1.33 13.50
N LYS A 2 3.51 1.01 12.63
CA LYS A 2 3.39 1.08 11.16
C LYS A 2 3.75 -0.27 10.55
N ILE A 3 2.86 -0.83 9.73
CA ILE A 3 3.01 -2.12 9.06
C ILE A 3 3.11 -1.86 7.56
N LEU A 4 4.20 -2.27 6.94
CA LEU A 4 4.45 -2.09 5.52
C LEU A 4 3.87 -3.27 4.73
N HIS A 5 2.95 -2.96 3.82
CA HIS A 5 2.38 -3.92 2.89
C HIS A 5 2.98 -3.70 1.50
N GLY A 6 3.44 -4.79 0.88
CA GLY A 6 3.93 -4.81 -0.49
C GLY A 6 3.02 -5.66 -1.37
N THR A 7 2.61 -5.14 -2.53
CA THR A 7 1.74 -5.88 -3.45
C THR A 7 2.20 -5.70 -4.89
N TRP A 8 2.30 -6.83 -5.60
CA TRP A 8 2.49 -6.83 -7.04
C TRP A 8 1.12 -6.84 -7.73
N ILE A 9 0.80 -5.79 -8.48
CA ILE A 9 -0.42 -5.73 -9.28
C ILE A 9 -0.03 -5.97 -10.75
N PRO A 10 -0.52 -7.07 -11.38
CA PRO A 10 -0.24 -7.34 -12.78
C PRO A 10 -0.74 -6.23 -13.71
N GLN A 11 0.02 -5.95 -14.76
CA GLN A 11 -0.42 -5.09 -15.87
C GLN A 11 -0.52 -5.93 -17.14
N THR A 12 -1.42 -5.58 -18.05
CA THR A 12 -1.67 -6.32 -19.31
C THR A 12 -0.81 -5.85 -20.48
N GLU A 13 0.19 -4.99 -20.25
CA GLU A 13 1.01 -4.34 -21.29
C GLU A 13 2.09 -5.28 -21.84
N THR A 14 2.07 -5.58 -23.14
CA THR A 14 3.02 -6.49 -23.82
C THR A 14 4.49 -6.06 -23.66
N GLY A 15 5.40 -6.98 -23.25
CA GLY A 15 6.86 -6.72 -23.26
C GLY A 15 7.69 -7.13 -22.02
N PHE A 16 7.09 -7.66 -20.94
CA PHE A 16 7.83 -8.10 -19.75
C PHE A 16 7.60 -9.59 -19.46
N ILE A 17 8.61 -10.27 -18.88
CA ILE A 17 8.50 -11.67 -18.41
C ILE A 17 7.54 -11.74 -17.19
N GLN A 18 7.47 -10.67 -16.39
CA GLN A 18 6.47 -10.47 -15.34
C GLN A 18 5.93 -9.03 -15.45
N GLN A 19 4.80 -8.84 -16.11
CA GLN A 19 4.18 -7.53 -16.29
C GLN A 19 3.43 -7.12 -15.02
N GLY A 20 3.75 -5.95 -14.49
CA GLY A 20 3.11 -5.44 -13.28
C GLY A 20 3.89 -4.34 -12.61
N ARG A 21 3.29 -3.79 -11.56
CA ARG A 21 3.87 -2.73 -10.74
C ARG A 21 3.85 -3.17 -9.29
N PHE A 22 4.94 -2.87 -8.60
CA PHE A 22 5.04 -3.11 -7.17
C PHE A 22 4.60 -1.87 -6.41
N TYR A 23 3.60 -2.03 -5.55
CA TYR A 23 3.03 -0.98 -4.73
C TYR A 23 3.35 -1.22 -3.26
N LEU A 24 3.69 -0.14 -2.56
CA LEU A 24 3.85 -0.10 -1.12
C LEU A 24 2.74 0.75 -0.51
N TRP A 25 2.10 0.23 0.52
CA TRP A 25 1.21 1.01 1.37
C TRP A 25 1.46 0.68 2.84
N VAL A 26 1.06 1.58 3.74
CA VAL A 26 1.35 1.45 5.17
C VAL A 26 0.06 1.42 5.93
N GLU A 27 -0.11 0.38 6.74
CA GLU A 27 -1.17 0.26 7.71
C GLU A 27 -0.68 0.76 9.08
N THR A 28 -1.54 1.38 9.87
CA THR A 28 -1.16 2.05 11.11
C THR A 28 -2.24 1.95 12.17
N THR A 29 -1.80 1.93 13.44
CA THR A 29 -2.68 2.04 14.61
C THR A 29 -3.32 3.42 14.71
N GLU A 30 -2.71 4.45 14.11
CA GLU A 30 -3.21 5.83 14.16
C GLU A 30 -4.21 6.09 13.03
N THR A 31 -5.47 6.33 13.36
CA THR A 31 -6.48 6.73 12.37
C THR A 31 -6.52 8.24 12.23
N LYS A 32 -6.18 8.76 11.05
CA LYS A 32 -6.43 10.17 10.71
C LYS A 32 -7.68 10.28 9.86
N GLN A 33 -8.77 10.78 10.44
CA GLN A 33 -10.00 10.99 9.69
C GLN A 33 -9.84 12.15 8.70
N ARG A 34 -10.07 11.87 7.42
CA ARG A 34 -10.28 12.92 6.42
C ARG A 34 -11.68 13.49 6.63
N LYS A 35 -11.78 14.81 6.81
CA LYS A 35 -13.06 15.55 7.02
C LYS A 35 -14.15 15.26 5.96
N LYS A 36 -13.80 14.68 4.81
CA LYS A 36 -14.70 14.24 3.72
C LYS A 36 -14.24 12.93 3.06
N ALA A 37 -13.73 11.96 3.82
CA ALA A 37 -13.37 10.67 3.24
C ALA A 37 -14.60 9.94 2.73
N SER A 38 -14.52 9.37 1.52
CA SER A 38 -15.47 8.37 1.04
C SER A 38 -15.51 7.20 2.02
N LYS A 39 -16.69 6.57 2.17
CA LYS A 39 -16.86 5.33 2.95
C LYS A 39 -16.01 4.16 2.45
N THR A 40 -15.40 4.28 1.26
CA THR A 40 -14.55 3.27 0.64
C THR A 40 -13.06 3.46 0.92
N VAL A 41 -12.67 4.46 1.71
CA VAL A 41 -11.25 4.71 2.05
C VAL A 41 -10.85 3.85 3.25
N HIS A 42 -9.73 3.14 3.14
CA HIS A 42 -9.24 2.31 4.25
C HIS A 42 -8.85 3.17 5.46
N PRO A 43 -9.43 2.96 6.65
CA PRO A 43 -9.31 3.88 7.78
C PRO A 43 -7.94 3.87 8.45
N HIS A 44 -7.24 2.74 8.37
CA HIS A 44 -5.95 2.51 9.02
C HIS A 44 -4.75 2.67 8.07
N HIS A 45 -4.85 3.42 6.97
CA HIS A 45 -3.68 3.63 6.09
C HIS A 45 -3.00 4.99 6.32
N LEU A 46 -1.69 5.06 6.10
CA LEU A 46 -0.99 6.35 5.97
C LEU A 46 -1.22 6.97 4.59
N PHE A 47 -1.38 8.30 4.54
CA PHE A 47 -1.61 9.04 3.29
C PHE A 47 -0.98 10.44 3.35
N GLY A 48 -0.95 11.13 2.21
CA GLY A 48 -0.49 12.52 2.13
C GLY A 48 0.95 12.70 2.62
N THR A 49 1.18 13.74 3.41
CA THR A 49 2.50 14.09 3.93
C THR A 49 3.04 13.06 4.93
N ASP A 50 2.18 12.33 5.64
CA ASP A 50 2.62 11.30 6.58
C ASP A 50 3.24 10.11 5.82
N LEU A 51 2.62 9.72 4.71
CA LEU A 51 3.15 8.67 3.85
C LEU A 51 4.46 9.09 3.19
N THR A 52 4.57 10.32 2.67
CA THR A 52 5.83 10.80 2.06
C THR A 52 6.96 10.93 3.07
N THR A 53 6.64 11.37 4.29
CA THR A 53 7.59 11.46 5.41
C THR A 53 8.08 10.06 5.79
N PHE A 54 7.17 9.10 5.96
CA PHE A 54 7.54 7.71 6.22
C PHE A 54 8.45 7.12 5.14
N LEU A 55 8.07 7.28 3.86
CA LEU A 55 8.85 6.75 2.74
C LEU A 55 10.26 7.35 2.68
N SER A 56 10.39 8.67 2.89
CA SER A 56 11.68 9.37 2.76
C SER A 56 12.58 9.26 3.99
N GLN A 57 12.02 9.42 5.19
CA GLN A 57 12.79 9.52 6.43
C GLN A 57 12.96 8.16 7.12
N GLU A 58 11.96 7.29 7.08
CA GLU A 58 12.02 5.98 7.76
C GLU A 58 12.49 4.87 6.83
N LEU A 59 11.99 4.81 5.58
CA LEU A 59 12.41 3.82 4.59
C LEU A 59 13.59 4.27 3.70
N GLY A 60 14.02 5.52 3.79
CA GLY A 60 15.15 6.05 3.02
C GLY A 60 14.91 6.09 1.50
N ILE A 61 13.66 6.04 1.05
CA ILE A 61 13.31 6.09 -0.38
C ILE A 61 13.50 7.52 -0.87
N LYS A 62 14.48 7.71 -1.75
CA LYS A 62 14.78 9.02 -2.35
C LYS A 62 13.99 9.21 -3.63
N ALA A 63 13.45 10.41 -3.82
CA ALA A 63 12.94 10.81 -5.13
C ALA A 63 14.10 10.96 -6.10
N SER A 64 13.93 10.52 -7.35
CA SER A 64 14.90 10.80 -8.42
C SER A 64 14.50 12.08 -9.15
N PRO A 65 15.34 13.13 -9.21
CA PRO A 65 15.02 14.35 -9.95
C PRO A 65 14.67 14.05 -11.42
N PRO A 66 13.69 14.73 -12.04
CA PRO A 66 12.88 15.85 -11.50
C PRO A 66 11.60 15.41 -10.77
N SER A 67 11.43 14.13 -10.46
CA SER A 67 10.24 13.62 -9.77
C SER A 67 10.32 13.86 -8.26
N ASN A 68 9.16 14.06 -7.64
CA ASN A 68 8.99 14.01 -6.18
C ASN A 68 8.25 12.70 -5.81
N LEU A 69 8.40 12.23 -4.57
CA LEU A 69 7.74 10.99 -4.11
C LEU A 69 6.22 11.05 -4.25
N GLU A 70 5.63 12.24 -4.07
CA GLU A 70 4.19 12.47 -4.17
C GLU A 70 3.62 12.06 -5.52
N LYS A 71 4.34 12.31 -6.64
CA LYS A 71 3.89 11.90 -7.97
C LYS A 71 3.85 10.39 -8.15
N ALA A 72 4.64 9.64 -7.37
CA ALA A 72 4.62 8.19 -7.37
C ALA A 72 3.55 7.60 -6.43
N ILE A 73 2.85 8.45 -5.66
CA ILE A 73 1.76 8.03 -4.78
C ILE A 73 0.44 8.19 -5.53
N SER A 74 -0.30 7.10 -5.67
CA SER A 74 -1.62 7.09 -6.29
C SER A 74 -2.58 6.20 -5.50
N PRO A 75 -3.90 6.50 -5.53
CA PRO A 75 -4.89 5.61 -4.96
C PRO A 75 -4.94 4.30 -5.75
N GLN A 76 -4.94 3.18 -5.04
CA GLN A 76 -5.20 1.85 -5.58
C GLN A 76 -6.33 1.18 -4.81
N PHE A 77 -7.00 0.23 -5.45
CA PHE A 77 -8.16 -0.46 -4.87
C PHE A 77 -7.81 -1.92 -4.56
N PHE A 78 -7.94 -2.30 -3.29
CA PHE A 78 -7.64 -3.64 -2.81
C PHE A 78 -8.92 -4.34 -2.38
N LEU A 79 -9.05 -5.61 -2.75
CA LEU A 79 -10.10 -6.48 -2.24
C LEU A 79 -9.65 -7.00 -0.87
N LEU A 80 -10.31 -6.55 0.20
CA LEU A 80 -9.95 -6.88 1.57
C LEU A 80 -11.10 -7.55 2.33
N PRO A 81 -10.79 -8.46 3.29
CA PRO A 81 -11.81 -9.01 4.16
C PRO A 81 -12.41 -7.89 5.02
N SER A 82 -13.73 -7.86 5.12
CA SER A 82 -14.46 -6.69 5.63
C SER A 82 -15.71 -7.10 6.39
N THR A 83 -16.06 -6.30 7.38
CA THR A 83 -17.41 -6.28 7.98
C THR A 83 -18.30 -5.32 7.17
N PRO A 84 -19.60 -5.16 7.52
CA PRO A 84 -20.47 -4.21 6.82
C PRO A 84 -19.91 -2.79 6.71
N ASN A 85 -19.17 -2.32 7.73
CA ASN A 85 -18.81 -0.91 7.86
C ASN A 85 -17.32 -0.60 7.64
N GLN A 86 -16.42 -1.59 7.70
CA GLN A 86 -14.98 -1.35 7.65
C GLN A 86 -14.20 -2.58 7.17
N PRO A 87 -12.99 -2.40 6.61
CA PRO A 87 -12.09 -3.52 6.37
C PRO A 87 -11.65 -4.10 7.72
N LEU A 88 -11.38 -5.39 7.74
CA LEU A 88 -10.67 -6.00 8.86
C LEU A 88 -9.21 -5.53 8.83
N PRO A 89 -8.60 -5.26 9.99
CA PRO A 89 -7.16 -4.99 10.04
C PRO A 89 -6.37 -6.21 9.57
N SER A 90 -5.14 -6.01 9.12
CA SER A 90 -4.24 -7.14 8.94
C SER A 90 -4.06 -7.91 10.25
N LEU A 91 -3.67 -9.19 10.17
CA LEU A 91 -3.42 -10.01 11.37
C LEU A 91 -2.43 -9.33 12.33
N GLU A 92 -1.39 -8.71 11.77
CA GLU A 92 -0.39 -8.00 12.56
C GLU A 92 -0.99 -6.77 13.25
N LEU A 93 -1.77 -5.97 12.53
CA LEU A 93 -2.43 -4.81 13.13
C LEU A 93 -3.47 -5.23 14.19
N ALA A 94 -4.21 -6.31 13.96
CA ALA A 94 -5.19 -6.84 14.90
C ALA A 94 -4.56 -7.17 16.26
N ARG A 95 -3.34 -7.72 16.28
CA ARG A 95 -2.60 -8.00 17.51
C ARG A 95 -2.28 -6.72 18.29
N TYR A 96 -1.87 -5.66 17.60
CA TYR A 96 -1.58 -4.37 18.24
C TYR A 96 -2.83 -3.63 18.71
N LEU A 97 -3.97 -3.84 18.04
CA LEU A 97 -5.26 -3.26 18.43
C LEU A 97 -5.98 -4.11 19.49
N GLU A 98 -5.43 -5.27 19.87
CA GLU A 98 -6.11 -6.28 20.69
C GLU A 98 -7.52 -6.60 20.16
N ALA A 99 -7.66 -6.58 18.82
CA ALA A 99 -8.93 -6.73 18.15
C ALA A 99 -9.25 -8.20 17.91
N GLU A 100 -10.43 -8.64 18.34
CA GLU A 100 -10.97 -9.94 17.96
C GLU A 100 -11.43 -9.90 16.50
N LEU A 101 -10.92 -10.83 15.69
CA LEU A 101 -11.32 -10.97 14.31
C LEU A 101 -12.56 -11.87 14.22
N PRO A 102 -13.60 -11.45 13.47
CA PRO A 102 -14.81 -12.25 13.33
C PRO A 102 -14.54 -13.51 12.51
N GLU A 103 -15.31 -14.57 12.78
CA GLU A 103 -15.25 -15.82 12.01
C GLU A 103 -15.76 -15.65 10.57
N THR A 104 -16.67 -14.70 10.35
CA THR A 104 -17.28 -14.43 9.05
C THR A 104 -16.93 -13.03 8.54
N PHE A 105 -16.60 -12.94 7.25
CA PHE A 105 -16.33 -11.68 6.58
C PHE A 105 -16.79 -11.72 5.12
N ALA A 106 -16.93 -10.54 4.52
CA ALA A 106 -17.16 -10.38 3.09
C ALA A 106 -15.97 -9.67 2.46
N TRP A 107 -15.77 -9.90 1.16
CA TRP A 107 -14.74 -9.20 0.40
C TRP A 107 -15.29 -7.88 -0.14
N LYS A 108 -14.60 -6.77 0.11
CA LYS A 108 -14.96 -5.44 -0.41
C LYS A 108 -13.74 -4.70 -0.91
N TYR A 109 -13.95 -3.82 -1.89
CA TYR A 109 -12.89 -2.96 -2.40
C TYR A 109 -12.68 -1.73 -1.51
N TRP A 110 -11.43 -1.48 -1.17
CA TRP A 110 -11.01 -0.33 -0.38
C TRP A 110 -9.93 0.46 -1.11
N GLN A 111 -10.09 1.77 -1.10
CA GLN A 111 -9.14 2.71 -1.66
C GLN A 111 -8.00 2.97 -0.66
N ILE A 112 -6.76 2.81 -1.13
CA ILE A 112 -5.53 2.95 -0.34
C ILE A 112 -4.53 3.82 -1.08
N ALA A 113 -3.91 4.77 -0.39
CA ALA A 113 -2.79 5.54 -0.94
C ALA A 113 -1.54 4.66 -1.03
N CYS A 114 -1.05 4.44 -2.24
CA CYS A 114 0.07 3.54 -2.50
C CYS A 114 1.22 4.25 -3.20
N TYR A 115 2.43 4.01 -2.73
CA TYR A 115 3.65 4.37 -3.46
C TYR A 115 3.94 3.30 -4.51
N GLN A 116 3.95 3.69 -5.78
CA GLN A 116 4.42 2.85 -6.87
C GLN A 116 5.95 2.86 -6.88
N ARG A 117 6.56 1.71 -6.63
CA ARG A 117 8.00 1.55 -6.80
C ARG A 117 8.30 1.46 -8.30
N SER A 118 9.24 2.27 -8.77
CA SER A 118 9.80 2.09 -10.11
C SER A 118 10.35 0.66 -10.23
N PRO A 119 10.15 -0.05 -11.35
CA PRO A 119 10.71 -1.37 -11.52
C PRO A 119 12.20 -1.30 -11.20
N LEU A 120 12.62 -2.09 -10.21
CA LEU A 120 14.02 -2.43 -10.11
C LEU A 120 14.34 -3.07 -11.45
N LEU A 121 15.20 -2.44 -12.25
CA LEU A 121 15.92 -3.18 -13.26
C LEU A 121 16.59 -4.32 -12.49
N LEU A 122 15.99 -5.50 -12.50
CA LEU A 122 16.70 -6.73 -12.24
C LEU A 122 17.75 -6.81 -13.34
N ARG A 123 18.87 -6.10 -13.15
CA ARG A 123 20.17 -6.57 -13.62
C ARG A 123 20.49 -7.79 -12.77
N LEU A 124 19.70 -8.85 -12.94
CA LEU A 124 20.22 -10.19 -12.71
C LEU A 124 21.29 -10.33 -13.77
N ASN A 125 22.54 -10.29 -13.32
CA ASN A 125 23.69 -10.61 -14.13
C ASN A 125 23.36 -11.86 -14.94
N ARG A 126 23.23 -11.71 -16.27
CA ARG A 126 23.53 -12.82 -17.16
C ARG A 126 25.02 -13.06 -16.98
N SER A 127 25.37 -13.94 -16.06
CA SER A 127 26.66 -14.60 -16.10
C SER A 127 26.75 -15.22 -17.49
N GLN A 128 27.70 -14.74 -18.28
CA GLN A 128 28.04 -15.32 -19.57
C GLN A 128 28.27 -16.83 -19.37
N MET A 129 27.55 -17.64 -20.13
CA MET A 129 27.94 -18.99 -20.50
C MET A 129 27.88 -19.05 -22.02
#